data_AF-A0A3P6D168-F1
#
_entry.id   AF-A0A3P6D168-F1
#
_cell.length_a   1.000
_cell.length_b   1.000
_cell.length_c   1.000
_cell.angle_alpha   90.00
_cell.angle_beta   90.00
_cell.angle_gamma   90.00
#
_symmetry.space_group_name_H-M   'P 1'
#
loop_
_entity.id
_entity.type
_entity.pdbx_description
1 polymer ?
#
loop_
_entity_poly.entity_id
_entity_poly.type
_entity_poly.pdbx_seq_one_letter_code
_entity_poly.pdbx_strand_id
1 'polypeptide(L)' 'MFTNIIMVLLFICSQALQQNKKPTYLIRPFTRITIQNNNEYLLGVHCKSKDDDIGFRSLQKGEIYSYVSY' A
#
# COMPACT_ATOMS: atom_id res chain seq x y z
N MET A 1 -6.90 -23.78 -40.90
CA MET A 1 -8.01 -23.66 -39.91
C MET A 1 -7.48 -23.58 -38.47
N PHE A 2 -6.59 -24.49 -38.05
CA PHE A 2 -5.99 -24.49 -36.70
C PHE A 2 -5.10 -23.27 -36.37
N THR A 3 -4.37 -22.73 -37.35
CA THR A 3 -3.51 -21.55 -37.18
C THR A 3 -4.28 -20.30 -36.76
N ASN A 4 -5.47 -20.08 -37.31
CA ASN A 4 -6.34 -18.96 -36.95
C ASN A 4 -6.87 -19.10 -35.52
N ILE A 5 -7.17 -20.33 -35.07
CA ILE A 5 -7.61 -20.61 -33.71
C ILE A 5 -6.47 -20.32 -32.71
N ILE A 6 -5.25 -20.76 -33.03
CA ILE A 6 -4.06 -20.52 -32.19
C ILE A 6 -3.79 -19.01 -32.06
N MET A 7 -3.86 -18.26 -33.17
CA MET A 7 -3.70 -16.80 -33.18
C MET A 7 -4.71 -16.08 -32.28
N VAL A 8 -5.98 -16.48 -32.33
CA VAL A 8 -7.04 -15.90 -31.49
C VAL A 8 -6.81 -16.20 -30.02
N LEU A 9 -6.38 -17.42 -29.69
CA LEU A 9 -6.10 -17.82 -28.31
C LEU A 9 -4.91 -17.03 -27.73
N LEU A 10 -3.83 -16.89 -28.50
CA LEU A 10 -2.66 -16.09 -28.10
C LEU A 10 -3.02 -14.62 -27.90
N PHE A 11 -3.90 -14.08 -28.74
CA PHE A 11 -4.37 -12.69 -28.63
C PHE A 11 -5.19 -12.46 -27.35
N ILE A 12 -6.12 -13.36 -27.03
CA ILE A 12 -6.91 -13.31 -25.79
C ILE A 12 -6.00 -13.42 -24.55
N CYS A 13 -5.04 -14.35 -24.56
CA CYS A 13 -4.06 -14.50 -23.47
C CYS A 13 -3.20 -13.24 -23.30
N SER A 14 -2.76 -12.62 -24.38
CA SER A 14 -1.99 -11.36 -24.34
C SER A 14 -2.79 -10.22 -23.72
N GLN A 15 -4.06 -10.06 -24.11
CA GLN A 15 -4.93 -9.01 -23.55
C GLN A 15 -5.25 -9.23 -22.06
N ALA A 16 -5.52 -10.48 -21.65
CA ALA A 16 -5.73 -10.83 -20.24
C ALA A 16 -4.48 -10.57 -19.37
N LEU A 17 -3.28 -10.81 -19.92
CA LEU A 17 -2.01 -10.50 -19.26
C LEU A 17 -1.76 -8.99 -19.15
N GLN A 18 -2.19 -8.20 -20.13
CA GLN A 18 -2.06 -6.74 -20.13
C GLN A 18 -3.01 -6.07 -19.13
N GLN A 19 -4.23 -6.59 -18.94
CA GLN A 19 -5.21 -6.04 -17.99
C GLN A 19 -4.80 -6.16 -16.51
N ASN A 20 -3.87 -7.09 -16.17
CA ASN A 20 -3.30 -7.19 -14.82
C ASN A 20 -2.09 -6.27 -14.59
N LYS A 21 -1.53 -5.65 -15.65
CA LYS A 21 -0.46 -4.65 -15.50
C LYS A 21 -1.08 -3.26 -15.34
N LYS A 22 -1.68 -3.00 -14.18
CA LYS A 22 -1.95 -1.63 -13.75
C LYS A 22 -0.60 -0.98 -13.41
N PRO A 23 -0.12 0.04 -14.13
CA PRO A 23 1.17 0.66 -13.83
C PRO A 23 0.95 1.73 -12.77
N THR A 24 0.72 1.33 -11.52
CA THR A 24 0.69 2.30 -10.40
C THR A 24 1.46 1.82 -9.16
N TYR A 25 2.41 0.90 -9.34
CA TYR A 25 3.28 0.45 -8.25
C TYR A 25 4.67 1.12 -8.22
N LEU A 26 5.03 1.89 -9.25
CA LEU A 26 6.42 2.34 -9.41
C LEU A 26 6.78 3.63 -8.65
N ILE A 27 5.80 4.36 -8.13
CA ILE A 27 6.05 5.56 -7.31
C ILE A 27 5.09 5.49 -6.13
N ARG A 28 5.50 4.80 -5.07
CA ARG A 28 4.81 4.88 -3.80
C ARG A 28 5.23 6.23 -3.18
N PRO A 29 4.26 7.12 -2.90
CA PRO A 29 4.58 8.49 -2.52
C PRO A 29 5.20 8.48 -1.11
N PHE A 30 6.38 9.08 -0.99
CA PHE A 30 7.03 9.28 0.30
C PHE A 30 6.07 10.00 1.25
N THR A 31 5.67 9.32 2.32
CA THR A 31 4.73 9.85 3.31
C THR A 31 5.36 9.77 4.69
N ARG A 32 5.47 10.92 5.36
CA ARG A 32 5.89 10.98 6.76
C ARG A 32 4.69 11.33 7.63
N ILE A 33 4.43 10.50 8.63
CA ILE A 33 3.41 10.70 9.64
C ILE A 33 4.12 11.02 10.96
N THR A 34 3.63 12.03 11.67
CA THR A 34 4.09 12.38 13.02
C THR A 34 2.88 12.60 13.91
N ILE A 35 2.84 11.92 15.05
CA ILE A 35 1.75 11.99 16.03
C ILE A 35 2.39 12.36 17.37
N GLN A 36 1.94 13.46 17.96
CA GLN A 36 2.37 13.91 19.28
C GLN A 36 1.18 13.85 20.23
N ASN A 37 1.34 13.17 21.37
CA ASN A 37 0.31 13.16 22.38
C ASN A 37 0.46 14.36 23.32
N ASN A 38 -0.44 15.33 23.22
CA ASN A 38 -0.50 16.47 24.15
C ASN A 38 -1.59 16.30 25.22
N ASN A 39 -2.27 15.16 25.25
CA ASN A 39 -3.29 14.88 26.26
C ASN A 39 -2.65 14.41 27.57
N GLU A 40 -3.39 14.57 28.67
CA GLU A 40 -2.99 14.04 29.98
C GLU A 40 -3.14 12.51 30.10
N TYR A 41 -3.79 11.86 29.13
CA TYR A 41 -4.02 10.41 29.13
C TYR A 41 -3.10 9.69 28.13
N LEU A 42 -2.97 8.37 28.33
CA LEU A 42 -2.23 7.48 27.43
C LEU A 42 -2.97 7.35 26.08
N LEU A 43 -2.34 7.78 25.00
CA LEU A 43 -2.91 7.71 23.65
C LEU A 43 -2.49 6.43 22.94
N GLY A 44 -3.44 5.55 22.63
CA GLY A 44 -3.21 4.39 21.76
C GLY A 44 -3.27 4.77 20.29
N VAL A 45 -2.24 4.40 19.53
CA VAL A 45 -2.10 4.67 18.08
C VAL A 45 -1.88 3.36 17.35
N HIS A 46 -2.77 3.01 16.42
CA HIS A 46 -2.55 1.92 15.46
C HIS A 46 -2.38 2.52 14.07
N CYS A 47 -1.18 2.41 13.49
CA CYS A 47 -0.93 2.85 12.12
C CYS A 47 -0.93 1.66 11.15
N LYS A 48 -1.83 1.73 10.16
CA LYS A 48 -2.00 0.73 9.11
C LYS A 48 -2.29 1.41 7.78
N SER A 49 -1.66 0.94 6.72
CA SER A 49 -1.96 1.25 5.33
C SER A 49 -2.54 0.00 4.64
N LYS A 50 -2.83 0.09 3.33
CA LYS A 50 -3.34 -1.05 2.57
C LYS A 50 -2.36 -2.23 2.58
N ASP A 51 -1.07 -1.95 2.42
CA ASP A 51 -0.06 -2.99 2.24
C ASP A 51 0.80 -3.21 3.49
N ASP A 52 0.85 -2.24 4.42
CA ASP A 52 1.68 -2.29 5.63
C ASP A 52 0.86 -2.12 6.90
N ASP A 53 1.08 -2.99 7.88
CA ASP A 53 0.57 -2.83 9.24
C ASP A 53 1.76 -2.61 10.18
N ILE A 54 1.84 -1.42 10.77
CA ILE A 54 2.96 -1.02 11.63
C ILE A 54 2.65 -1.36 13.09
N GLY A 55 1.41 -1.81 13.36
CA GLY A 55 0.94 -2.22 14.65
C GLY A 55 0.53 -1.07 15.56
N PHE A 56 0.39 -1.41 16.84
CA PHE A 56 -0.10 -0.54 17.89
C PHE A 56 1.04 -0.01 18.77
N ARG A 57 0.95 1.25 19.16
CA ARG A 57 1.82 1.88 20.15
C ARG A 57 1.01 2.76 21.11
N SER A 58 1.42 2.78 22.36
CA SER A 58 0.91 3.72 23.35
C SER A 58 1.86 4.90 23.46
N LEU A 59 1.32 6.12 23.51
CA LEU A 59 2.06 7.37 23.68
C LEU A 59 1.66 8.05 24.98
N GLN A 60 2.63 8.28 25.86
CA GLN A 60 2.49 9.13 27.03
C GLN A 60 2.43 10.61 26.63
N LYS A 61 2.02 11.48 27.55
CA LYS A 61 2.02 12.93 27.33
C LYS A 61 3.42 13.41 26.93
N GLY A 62 3.50 14.18 25.85
CA GLY A 62 4.73 14.71 25.29
C GLY A 62 5.48 13.74 24.36
N GLU A 63 5.11 12.47 24.30
CA GLU A 63 5.74 11.51 23.39
C GLU A 63 5.33 11.76 21.94
N ILE A 64 6.28 11.50 21.04
CA ILE A 64 6.13 11.65 19.59
C ILE A 64 6.38 10.30 18.93
N TYR A 65 5.43 9.87 18.12
CA TYR A 65 5.58 8.76 17.19
C TYR A 65 5.79 9.31 15.77
N SER A 66 6.80 8.79 15.06
CA SER A 66 7.01 9.12 13.65
C SER A 66 7.20 7.85 12.83
N TYR A 67 6.55 7.83 11.66
CA TYR A 67 6.65 6.76 10.70
C TYR A 67 6.86 7.31 9.30
N VAL A 68 7.65 6.59 8.50
CA VAL A 68 7.92 6.92 7.10
C VAL A 68 7.50 5.73 6.25
N SER A 69 6.58 5.98 5.33
CA SER A 69 6.21 5.05 4.25
C SER A 69 6.96 5.45 2.99
N TYR A 70 7.62 4.48 2.38
CA TYR A 70 8.16 4.55 1.02
C TYR A 70 7.19 3.93 0.06
#